data_AF-A0A7C1FJW8-F1
#
_entry.id   AF-A0A7C1FJW8-F1
#
_cell.length_a   1.000
_cell.length_b   1.000
_cell.length_c   1.000
_cell.angle_alpha   90.00
_cell.angle_beta   90.00
_cell.angle_gamma   90.00
#
_symmetry.space_group_name_H-M   'P 1'
#
loop_
_entity.id
_entity.type
_entity.pdbx_description
1 polymer ?
#
loop_
_entity_poly.entity_id
_entity_poly.type
_entity_poly.pdbx_seq_one_letter_code
_entity_poly.pdbx_strand_id
1 'polypeptide(L)'
;MASDGQATTEMGIKIMYKKIHKLNDSCIWGMTGDTILQERVEECIATLTDKEKPIQDLCPTLRDIVTKCVEDLSVGIQTPSSSEEKKPQPPYLGLFAFIEYRDYPRTLYIFADGTVRWQSTVPFAIGSGAPFALALLRKYQSIGKLDLQLAGVLAYKIIAETIEVIEGVGPPIDVWQLPPVKNLTKEELTGLEETYLGLKNAEIEMFLGSSE
;
A
#
# COMPACT_ATOMS: atom_id res chain seq x y z
N MET A 1 -6.94 1.95 -4.52
CA MET A 1 -5.58 1.77 -3.97
C MET A 1 -4.65 1.51 -5.14
N ALA A 2 -3.46 2.10 -5.14
CA ALA A 2 -2.44 1.82 -6.14
C ALA A 2 -1.11 1.50 -5.45
N SER A 3 -0.30 0.67 -6.09
CA SER A 3 1.01 0.27 -5.60
C SER A 3 1.99 0.15 -6.76
N ASP A 4 3.26 0.37 -6.46
CA ASP A 4 4.35 -0.08 -7.32
C ASP A 4 4.53 -1.60 -7.19
N GLY A 5 5.29 -2.18 -8.11
CA GLY A 5 5.47 -3.63 -8.27
C GLY A 5 6.89 -4.09 -7.98
N GLN A 6 7.75 -3.23 -7.43
CA GLN A 6 9.12 -3.59 -7.08
C GLN A 6 9.24 -3.86 -5.59
N ALA A 7 9.87 -4.97 -5.22
CA ALA A 7 10.39 -5.18 -3.87
C ALA A 7 11.91 -5.33 -3.92
N THR A 8 12.57 -5.04 -2.80
CA THR A 8 13.98 -5.32 -2.60
C THR A 8 14.07 -6.41 -1.56
N THR A 9 14.66 -7.55 -1.92
CA THR A 9 14.88 -8.64 -0.97
C THR A 9 15.90 -8.24 0.09
N GLU A 10 16.01 -9.06 1.13
CA GLU A 10 16.96 -8.89 2.23
C GLU A 10 18.43 -8.93 1.74
N MET A 11 18.68 -9.49 0.54
CA MET A 11 19.98 -9.50 -0.14
C MET A 11 20.21 -8.28 -1.05
N GLY A 12 19.30 -7.30 -1.07
CA GLY A 12 19.40 -6.11 -1.92
C GLY A 12 19.00 -6.35 -3.39
N ILE A 13 18.37 -7.49 -3.70
CA ILE A 13 17.98 -7.84 -5.08
C ILE A 13 16.59 -7.27 -5.37
N LYS A 14 16.46 -6.53 -6.48
CA LYS A 14 15.17 -6.02 -6.95
C LYS A 14 14.38 -7.13 -7.64
N ILE A 15 13.16 -7.36 -7.18
CA ILE A 15 12.23 -8.36 -7.72
C ILE A 15 10.87 -7.72 -8.03
N MET A 16 10.11 -8.34 -8.92
CA MET A 16 8.70 -8.01 -9.09
C MET A 16 7.89 -8.66 -7.98
N TYR A 17 7.01 -7.88 -7.33
CA TYR A 17 6.23 -8.34 -6.19
C TYR A 17 4.85 -7.69 -6.19
N LYS A 18 3.80 -8.50 -6.04
CA LYS A 18 2.43 -8.02 -5.93
C LYS A 18 2.16 -7.62 -4.49
N LYS A 19 1.72 -6.37 -4.28
CA LYS A 19 1.57 -5.78 -2.94
C LYS A 19 0.13 -5.52 -2.52
N ILE A 20 -0.84 -5.66 -3.43
CA ILE A 20 -2.26 -5.46 -3.14
C ILE A 20 -3.01 -6.76 -3.43
N HIS A 21 -3.84 -7.16 -2.47
CA HIS A 21 -4.55 -8.43 -2.47
C HIS A 21 -6.01 -8.20 -2.07
N LYS A 22 -6.89 -9.05 -2.61
CA LYS A 22 -8.29 -9.11 -2.19
C LYS A 22 -8.37 -9.87 -0.87
N LEU A 23 -9.06 -9.30 0.13
CA LEU A 23 -9.44 -10.05 1.33
C LEU A 23 -10.81 -10.71 1.13
N ASN A 24 -11.79 -9.93 0.67
CA ASN A 24 -13.16 -10.35 0.38
C ASN A 24 -13.80 -9.39 -0.66
N ASP A 25 -15.10 -9.48 -0.91
CA ASP A 25 -15.81 -8.62 -1.90
C ASP A 25 -15.98 -7.16 -1.48
N SER A 26 -15.70 -6.82 -0.22
CA SER A 26 -15.80 -5.48 0.37
C SER A 26 -14.45 -4.91 0.81
N CYS A 27 -13.38 -5.70 0.81
CA CYS A 27 -12.10 -5.32 1.40
C CYS A 27 -10.91 -5.76 0.54
N ILE A 28 -9.99 -4.82 0.33
CA ILE A 28 -8.65 -5.07 -0.19
C ILE A 28 -7.62 -4.77 0.89
N TRP A 29 -6.41 -5.27 0.73
CA TRP A 29 -5.31 -4.95 1.61
C TRP A 29 -3.99 -4.90 0.85
N GLY A 30 -3.02 -4.19 1.40
CA GLY A 30 -1.67 -4.20 0.89
C GLY A 30 -0.62 -3.93 1.96
N MET A 31 0.64 -4.02 1.57
CA MET A 31 1.74 -4.14 2.53
C MET A 31 3.05 -3.49 2.06
N THR A 32 3.91 -3.21 3.04
CA THR A 32 5.27 -2.70 2.85
C THR A 32 6.15 -3.15 4.02
N GLY A 33 7.46 -3.24 3.80
CA GLY A 33 8.43 -3.71 4.79
C GLY A 33 9.30 -4.84 4.24
N ASP A 34 9.67 -5.78 5.10
CA ASP A 34 10.48 -6.94 4.71
C ASP A 34 9.66 -7.95 3.91
N THR A 35 10.25 -8.49 2.84
CA THR A 35 9.57 -9.41 1.92
C THR A 35 9.20 -10.72 2.59
N ILE A 36 10.10 -11.28 3.40
CA ILE A 36 9.83 -12.54 4.11
C ILE A 36 8.63 -12.45 5.07
N LEU A 37 8.44 -11.30 5.72
CA LEU A 37 7.29 -11.07 6.59
C LEU A 37 6.00 -10.91 5.78
N GLN A 38 6.07 -10.20 4.65
CA GLN A 38 4.95 -10.01 3.74
C GLN A 38 4.40 -11.34 3.20
N GLU A 39 5.28 -12.19 2.68
CA GLU A 39 4.94 -13.52 2.16
C GLU A 39 4.28 -14.37 3.25
N ARG A 40 4.86 -14.37 4.45
CA ARG A 40 4.34 -15.17 5.57
C ARG A 40 2.96 -14.72 6.03
N VAL A 41 2.72 -13.40 6.09
CA VAL A 41 1.40 -12.85 6.42
C VAL A 41 0.38 -13.16 5.32
N GLU A 42 0.77 -13.09 4.06
CA GLU A 42 -0.10 -13.46 2.93
C GLU A 42 -0.55 -14.92 3.03
N GLU A 43 0.38 -15.86 3.27
CA GLU A 43 0.07 -17.27 3.47
C GLU A 43 -0.95 -17.47 4.59
N CYS A 44 -0.73 -16.84 5.75
CA CYS A 44 -1.64 -16.96 6.89
C CYS A 44 -3.02 -16.38 6.60
N ILE A 45 -3.10 -15.18 6.00
CA ILE A 45 -4.37 -14.58 5.59
C ILE A 45 -5.08 -15.47 4.56
N ALA A 46 -4.35 -16.10 3.63
CA ALA A 46 -4.94 -16.99 2.64
C ALA A 46 -5.74 -18.14 3.28
N THR A 47 -5.33 -18.63 4.45
CA THR A 47 -5.99 -19.72 5.19
C THR A 47 -7.19 -19.33 6.04
N LEU A 48 -7.51 -18.03 6.17
CA LEU A 48 -8.67 -17.57 6.94
C LEU A 48 -9.98 -18.10 6.33
N THR A 49 -10.85 -18.64 7.19
CA THR A 49 -12.15 -19.23 6.79
C THR A 49 -13.30 -18.23 6.92
N ASP A 50 -13.14 -17.16 7.69
CA ASP A 50 -14.18 -16.21 8.05
C ASP A 50 -13.94 -14.80 7.45
N LYS A 51 -13.27 -14.73 6.28
CA LYS A 51 -12.89 -13.49 5.60
C LYS A 51 -14.06 -12.55 5.30
N GLU A 52 -15.29 -13.05 5.23
CA GLU A 52 -16.48 -12.23 4.91
C GLU A 52 -16.95 -11.33 6.06
N LYS A 53 -16.41 -11.52 7.27
CA LYS A 53 -16.72 -10.65 8.42
C LYS A 53 -16.25 -9.21 8.17
N PRO A 54 -16.91 -8.20 8.78
CA PRO A 54 -16.43 -6.82 8.78
C PRO A 54 -14.98 -6.71 9.25
N ILE A 55 -14.20 -5.79 8.66
CA ILE A 55 -12.78 -5.62 9.02
C ILE A 55 -12.59 -5.29 10.51
N GLN A 56 -13.59 -4.69 11.15
CA GLN A 56 -13.59 -4.42 12.59
C GLN A 56 -13.61 -5.69 13.44
N ASP A 57 -14.33 -6.72 12.99
CA ASP A 57 -14.42 -8.02 13.66
C ASP A 57 -13.22 -8.90 13.34
N LEU A 58 -12.63 -8.74 12.15
CA LEU A 58 -11.40 -9.41 11.74
C LEU A 58 -10.13 -8.81 12.36
N CYS A 59 -10.20 -7.56 12.84
CA CYS A 59 -9.04 -6.83 13.35
C CYS A 59 -8.20 -7.61 14.38
N PRO A 60 -8.78 -8.26 15.42
CA PRO A 60 -8.00 -9.06 16.36
C PRO A 60 -7.26 -10.21 15.66
N THR A 61 -7.96 -10.95 14.80
CA THR A 61 -7.39 -12.08 14.05
C THR A 61 -6.26 -11.65 13.12
N LEU A 62 -6.45 -10.55 12.38
CA LEU A 62 -5.43 -10.01 11.47
C LEU A 62 -4.21 -9.51 12.24
N ARG A 63 -4.41 -8.88 13.40
CA ARG A 63 -3.31 -8.45 14.28
C ARG A 63 -2.54 -9.66 14.78
N ASP A 64 -3.24 -10.68 15.28
CA ASP A 64 -2.63 -11.87 15.84
C ASP A 64 -1.87 -12.67 14.76
N ILE A 65 -2.34 -12.67 13.51
CA ILE A 65 -1.58 -13.19 12.36
C ILE A 65 -0.25 -12.43 12.22
N VAL A 66 -0.28 -11.10 12.11
CA VAL A 66 0.93 -10.30 11.90
C VAL A 66 1.94 -10.52 13.03
N THR A 67 1.49 -10.46 14.29
CA THR A 67 2.40 -10.64 15.44
C THR A 67 2.97 -12.05 15.49
N LYS A 68 2.15 -13.08 15.21
CA LYS A 68 2.63 -14.46 15.18
C LYS A 68 3.64 -14.68 14.06
N CYS A 69 3.43 -14.09 12.87
CA CYS A 69 4.40 -14.17 11.78
C CYS A 69 5.75 -13.55 12.18
N VAL A 70 5.73 -12.41 12.88
CA VAL A 70 6.95 -11.80 13.42
C VAL A 70 7.62 -12.71 14.44
N GLU A 71 6.87 -13.26 15.40
CA GLU A 71 7.38 -14.20 16.41
C GLU A 71 8.01 -15.45 15.77
N ASP A 72 7.29 -16.09 14.84
CA ASP A 72 7.74 -17.30 14.14
C ASP A 72 9.06 -17.06 13.38
N LEU A 73 9.18 -15.91 12.71
CA LEU A 73 10.40 -15.53 11.98
C LEU A 73 11.54 -15.12 12.92
N SER A 74 11.24 -14.70 14.14
CA SER A 74 12.24 -14.31 15.14
C SER A 74 12.91 -15.51 15.82
N VAL A 75 12.37 -16.72 15.68
CA VAL A 75 12.90 -17.93 16.31
C VAL A 75 14.32 -18.21 15.80
N GLY A 76 15.32 -17.98 16.67
CA GLY A 76 16.74 -18.19 16.36
C GLY A 76 17.55 -16.92 16.15
N ILE A 77 16.91 -15.74 16.11
CA ILE A 77 17.61 -14.45 16.12
C ILE A 77 18.03 -14.15 17.56
N GLN A 78 19.25 -14.57 17.93
CA GLN A 78 19.86 -14.12 19.19
C GLN A 78 20.21 -12.64 19.04
N THR A 79 19.36 -11.73 19.51
CA THR A 79 19.78 -10.35 19.74
C THR A 79 20.83 -10.35 20.85
N PRO A 80 22.09 -9.94 20.61
CA PRO A 80 23.06 -9.78 21.68
C PRO A 80 22.47 -8.83 22.71
N SER A 81 22.36 -9.29 23.95
CA SER A 81 21.79 -8.53 25.06
C SER A 81 22.72 -7.35 25.40
N SER A 82 22.63 -6.26 24.64
CA SER A 82 23.22 -4.99 25.03
C SER A 82 22.32 -4.37 26.08
N SER A 83 22.83 -4.35 27.31
CA SER A 83 22.30 -3.62 28.46
C SER A 83 21.96 -2.17 28.10
N GLU A 84 20.70 -1.91 27.79
CA GLU A 84 20.01 -0.62 27.88
C GLU A 84 18.53 -0.89 27.56
N GLU A 85 17.61 -0.33 28.35
CA GLU A 85 16.14 -0.52 28.31
C GLU A 85 15.49 -0.01 27.01
N LYS A 86 16.01 -0.35 25.84
CA LYS A 86 15.30 -0.15 24.58
C LYS A 86 14.30 -1.28 24.45
N LYS A 87 13.02 -0.93 24.34
CA LYS A 87 11.99 -1.87 23.87
C LYS A 87 12.58 -2.63 22.68
N PRO A 88 12.55 -3.97 22.67
CA PRO A 88 13.08 -4.73 21.55
C PRO A 88 12.36 -4.22 20.29
N GLN A 89 13.13 -3.67 19.36
CA GLN A 89 12.57 -3.38 18.03
C GLN A 89 12.16 -4.72 17.42
N PRO A 90 11.00 -4.78 16.75
CA PRO A 90 10.66 -5.98 16.01
C PRO A 90 11.80 -6.25 15.01
N PRO A 91 12.29 -7.50 14.91
CA PRO A 91 13.41 -7.81 14.02
C PRO A 91 13.05 -7.63 12.54
N TYR A 92 11.76 -7.47 12.25
CA TYR A 92 11.22 -7.22 10.93
C TYR A 92 10.37 -5.94 10.92
N LEU A 93 10.47 -5.18 9.84
CA LEU A 93 9.63 -4.04 9.54
C LEU A 93 8.44 -4.49 8.69
N GLY A 94 7.25 -4.01 9.04
CA GLY A 94 6.02 -4.34 8.33
C GLY A 94 4.90 -3.38 8.66
N LEU A 95 4.19 -2.93 7.63
CA LEU A 95 2.95 -2.17 7.76
C LEU A 95 1.93 -2.70 6.75
N PHE A 96 0.79 -3.13 7.29
CA PHE A 96 -0.31 -3.74 6.55
C PHE A 96 -1.50 -2.80 6.59
N ALA A 97 -2.01 -2.41 5.42
CA ALA A 97 -3.14 -1.51 5.27
C ALA A 97 -4.33 -2.26 4.68
N PHE A 98 -5.45 -2.27 5.38
CA PHE A 98 -6.72 -2.86 4.94
C PHE A 98 -7.71 -1.74 4.67
N ILE A 99 -8.40 -1.81 3.53
CA ILE A 99 -9.37 -0.82 3.09
C ILE A 99 -10.68 -1.55 2.82
N GLU A 100 -11.69 -1.27 3.61
CA GLU A 100 -13.03 -1.83 3.48
C GLU A 100 -14.03 -0.76 3.03
N TYR A 101 -14.94 -1.13 2.14
CA TYR A 101 -16.12 -0.34 1.83
C TYR A 101 -17.36 -1.22 1.94
N ARG A 102 -18.23 -0.90 2.92
CA ARG A 102 -19.59 -1.45 3.05
C ARG A 102 -20.58 -0.29 2.96
N ASP A 103 -20.94 0.29 4.11
CA ASP A 103 -21.76 1.51 4.18
C ASP A 103 -20.93 2.79 4.05
N TYR A 104 -19.67 2.73 4.51
CA TYR A 104 -18.71 3.82 4.47
C TYR A 104 -17.28 3.27 4.40
N PRO A 105 -16.31 4.04 3.87
CA PRO A 105 -14.92 3.59 3.79
C PRO A 105 -14.29 3.50 5.19
N ARG A 106 -13.53 2.44 5.42
CA ARG A 106 -12.74 2.24 6.64
C ARG A 106 -11.33 1.82 6.27
N THR A 107 -10.34 2.41 6.94
CA THR A 107 -8.94 2.03 6.79
C THR A 107 -8.38 1.56 8.12
N LEU A 108 -7.79 0.37 8.10
CA LEU A 108 -7.14 -0.27 9.24
C LEU A 108 -5.65 -0.45 8.92
N TYR A 109 -4.78 0.00 9.81
CA TYR A 109 -3.36 -0.27 9.78
C TYR A 109 -2.98 -1.24 10.89
N ILE A 110 -2.13 -2.21 10.54
CA ILE A 110 -1.50 -3.13 11.48
C ILE A 110 0.01 -3.04 11.26
N PHE A 111 0.74 -2.75 12.32
CA PHE A 111 2.20 -2.67 12.33
C PHE A 111 2.79 -4.03 12.75
N ALA A 112 4.04 -4.28 12.38
CA ALA A 112 4.76 -5.50 12.76
C ALA A 112 4.84 -5.72 14.29
N ASP A 113 4.78 -4.66 15.09
CA ASP A 113 4.75 -4.74 16.56
C ASP A 113 3.35 -5.07 17.14
N GLY A 114 2.36 -5.33 16.28
CA GLY A 114 0.98 -5.57 16.66
C GLY A 114 0.17 -4.31 16.97
N THR A 115 0.77 -3.11 16.85
CA THR A 115 0.04 -1.86 16.98
C THR A 115 -1.03 -1.78 15.90
N VAL A 116 -2.24 -1.38 16.30
CA VAL A 116 -3.38 -1.20 15.42
C VAL A 116 -3.74 0.28 15.35
N ARG A 117 -4.01 0.81 14.16
CA ARG A 117 -4.55 2.16 13.97
C ARG A 117 -5.70 2.18 13.00
N TRP A 118 -6.82 2.77 13.42
CA TRP A 118 -7.91 3.13 12.54
C TRP A 118 -7.67 4.52 11.96
N GLN A 119 -7.74 4.63 10.64
CA GLN A 119 -7.56 5.91 9.95
C GLN A 119 -8.87 6.33 9.31
N SER A 120 -9.36 7.51 9.72
CA SER A 120 -10.56 8.13 9.17
C SER A 120 -10.27 9.15 8.07
N THR A 121 -9.01 9.56 7.89
CA THR A 121 -8.64 10.58 6.90
C THR A 121 -8.02 9.96 5.65
N VAL A 122 -8.61 10.28 4.50
CA VAL A 122 -7.98 10.19 3.18
C VAL A 122 -7.43 11.57 2.79
N PRO A 123 -6.37 11.65 1.97
CA PRO A 123 -5.61 10.56 1.37
C PRO A 123 -4.58 9.94 2.34
N PHE A 124 -4.06 8.75 2.01
CA PHE A 124 -3.00 8.07 2.77
C PHE A 124 -1.97 7.41 1.82
N ALA A 125 -0.78 7.11 2.35
CA ALA A 125 0.24 6.30 1.66
C ALA A 125 1.10 5.57 2.70
N ILE A 126 1.69 4.44 2.30
CA ILE A 126 2.62 3.64 3.12
C ILE A 126 3.86 3.29 2.29
N GLY A 127 4.98 2.95 2.95
CA GLY A 127 6.23 2.55 2.32
C GLY A 127 7.22 3.69 2.09
N SER A 128 8.35 3.40 1.44
CA SER A 128 9.45 4.34 1.24
C SER A 128 9.06 5.59 0.44
N GLY A 129 8.17 5.44 -0.55
CA GLY A 129 7.64 6.55 -1.35
C GLY A 129 6.53 7.37 -0.67
N ALA A 130 6.07 6.99 0.52
CA ALA A 130 4.90 7.60 1.15
C ALA A 130 5.01 9.12 1.39
N PRO A 131 6.15 9.68 1.87
CA PRO A 131 6.26 11.12 2.07
C PRO A 131 6.08 11.92 0.77
N PHE A 132 6.64 11.41 -0.33
CA PHE A 132 6.52 12.04 -1.65
C PHE A 132 5.10 11.90 -2.20
N ALA A 133 4.53 10.70 -2.17
CA ALA A 133 3.16 10.44 -2.61
C ALA A 133 2.14 11.32 -1.85
N LEU A 134 2.30 11.44 -0.52
CA LEU A 134 1.44 12.31 0.30
C LEU A 134 1.59 13.79 -0.04
N ALA A 135 2.82 14.25 -0.33
CA ALA A 135 3.05 15.63 -0.74
C ALA A 135 2.34 15.96 -2.05
N LEU A 136 2.34 15.04 -3.02
CA LEU A 136 1.62 15.20 -4.28
C LEU A 136 0.10 15.13 -4.07
N LEU A 137 -0.39 14.16 -3.31
CA LEU A 137 -1.82 13.99 -3.01
C LEU A 137 -2.43 15.24 -2.34
N ARG A 138 -1.64 15.95 -1.52
CA ARG A 138 -2.07 17.21 -0.88
C ARG A 138 -2.45 18.31 -1.88
N LYS A 139 -1.88 18.32 -3.09
CA LYS A 139 -2.24 19.29 -4.15
C LYS A 139 -3.71 19.17 -4.56
N TYR A 140 -4.30 17.99 -4.39
CA TYR A 140 -5.64 17.66 -4.86
C TYR A 140 -6.68 17.62 -3.72
N GLN A 141 -6.31 17.96 -2.48
CA GLN A 141 -7.22 17.92 -1.32
C GLN A 141 -8.36 18.95 -1.40
N SER A 142 -8.16 20.04 -2.16
CA SER A 142 -9.19 21.05 -2.40
C SER A 142 -10.18 20.65 -3.49
N ILE A 143 -9.83 19.65 -4.31
CA ILE A 143 -10.77 19.06 -5.26
C ILE A 143 -11.77 18.27 -4.41
N GLY A 144 -13.05 18.58 -4.55
CA GLY A 144 -14.13 18.04 -3.72
C GLY A 144 -14.31 16.52 -3.89
N LYS A 145 -15.55 16.07 -4.13
CA LYS A 145 -15.77 14.64 -4.35
C LYS A 145 -15.15 14.22 -5.69
N LEU A 146 -14.13 13.36 -5.62
CA LEU A 146 -13.61 12.63 -6.77
C LEU A 146 -14.52 11.42 -7.04
N ASP A 147 -14.86 11.20 -8.31
CA ASP A 147 -15.43 9.92 -8.72
C ASP A 147 -14.34 8.83 -8.79
N LEU A 148 -14.74 7.57 -8.98
CA LEU A 148 -13.82 6.43 -9.02
C LEU A 148 -12.85 6.49 -10.20
N GLN A 149 -13.26 7.07 -11.33
CA GLN A 149 -12.42 7.16 -12.52
C GLN A 149 -11.28 8.16 -12.28
N LEU A 150 -11.61 9.36 -11.82
CA LEU A 150 -10.64 10.40 -11.51
C LEU A 150 -9.76 10.01 -10.32
N ALA A 151 -10.31 9.34 -9.31
CA ALA A 151 -9.53 8.76 -8.23
C ALA A 151 -8.54 7.68 -8.72
N GLY A 152 -8.93 6.89 -9.74
CA GLY A 152 -8.07 5.92 -10.41
C GLY A 152 -6.91 6.59 -11.14
N VAL A 153 -7.19 7.62 -11.95
CA VAL A 153 -6.16 8.41 -12.65
C VAL A 153 -5.21 9.06 -11.66
N LEU A 154 -5.75 9.68 -10.60
CA LEU A 154 -4.93 10.30 -9.56
C LEU A 154 -4.04 9.25 -8.87
N ALA A 155 -4.60 8.12 -8.44
CA ALA A 155 -3.81 7.07 -7.79
C ALA A 155 -2.68 6.55 -8.71
N TYR A 156 -2.96 6.36 -10.01
CA TYR A 156 -1.95 5.96 -11.00
C TYR A 156 -0.86 7.02 -11.15
N LYS A 157 -1.24 8.29 -11.40
CA LYS A 157 -0.31 9.44 -11.53
C LYS A 157 0.65 9.52 -10.34
N ILE A 158 0.11 9.43 -9.12
CA ILE A 158 0.92 9.54 -7.90
C ILE A 158 1.97 8.43 -7.82
N ILE A 159 1.61 7.19 -8.14
CA ILE A 159 2.58 6.09 -8.13
C ILE A 159 3.59 6.25 -9.28
N ALA A 160 3.15 6.61 -10.48
CA ALA A 160 4.03 6.81 -11.63
C ALA A 160 5.08 7.90 -11.34
N GLU A 161 4.67 9.05 -10.81
CA GLU A 161 5.61 10.11 -10.42
C GLU A 161 6.51 9.70 -9.25
N THR A 162 6.00 8.91 -8.31
CA THR A 162 6.83 8.38 -7.22
C THR A 162 7.93 7.46 -7.75
N ILE A 163 7.62 6.60 -8.72
CA ILE A 163 8.58 5.72 -9.39
C ILE A 163 9.69 6.53 -10.10
N GLU A 164 9.34 7.66 -10.71
CA GLU A 164 10.31 8.50 -11.43
C GLU A 164 11.33 9.17 -10.50
N VAL A 165 11.00 9.38 -9.21
CA VAL A 165 11.80 10.20 -8.29
C VAL A 165 12.41 9.39 -7.15
N ILE A 166 11.78 8.29 -6.72
CA ILE A 166 12.16 7.56 -5.52
C ILE A 166 12.83 6.22 -5.86
N GLU A 167 14.09 6.06 -5.44
CA GLU A 167 14.77 4.77 -5.50
C GLU A 167 14.09 3.74 -4.57
N GLY A 168 14.01 2.49 -5.04
CA GLY A 168 13.37 1.40 -4.29
C GLY A 168 11.88 1.23 -4.58
N VAL A 169 11.27 2.12 -5.36
CA VAL A 169 9.93 1.99 -5.94
C VAL A 169 10.08 1.71 -7.43
N GLY A 170 9.24 0.85 -8.02
CA GLY A 170 9.38 0.52 -9.44
C GLY A 170 8.17 -0.17 -10.08
N PRO A 171 8.11 -0.21 -11.42
CA PRO A 171 7.02 -0.87 -12.14
C PRO A 171 6.98 -2.39 -11.88
N PRO A 172 5.85 -3.07 -12.19
CA PRO A 172 4.61 -2.52 -12.75
C PRO A 172 3.74 -1.80 -11.72
N ILE A 173 2.83 -0.93 -12.16
CA ILE A 173 1.82 -0.32 -11.28
C ILE A 173 0.59 -1.23 -11.21
N ASP A 174 0.17 -1.60 -10.00
CA ASP A 174 -1.07 -2.33 -9.73
C ASP A 174 -2.12 -1.38 -9.13
N VAL A 175 -3.35 -1.43 -9.64
CA VAL A 175 -4.43 -0.55 -9.19
C VAL A 175 -5.69 -1.35 -8.90
N TRP A 176 -6.19 -1.20 -7.68
CA TRP A 176 -7.45 -1.78 -7.22
C TRP A 176 -8.48 -0.70 -6.94
N GLN A 177 -9.72 -0.98 -7.31
CA GLN A 177 -10.89 -0.16 -7.01
C GLN A 177 -11.81 -0.86 -6.02
N LEU A 178 -12.52 -0.05 -5.23
CA LEU A 178 -13.67 -0.46 -4.42
C LEU A 178 -14.58 0.75 -4.17
N PRO A 179 -15.92 0.59 -4.19
CA PRO A 179 -16.71 -0.60 -4.59
C PRO A 179 -17.03 -0.66 -6.11
N PRO A 180 -17.20 -1.84 -6.73
CA PRO A 180 -16.92 -3.19 -6.20
C PRO A 180 -15.41 -3.45 -6.13
N VAL A 181 -15.00 -4.43 -5.31
CA VAL A 181 -13.58 -4.84 -5.26
C VAL A 181 -13.15 -5.41 -6.61
N LYS A 182 -12.26 -4.68 -7.29
CA LYS A 182 -11.78 -5.01 -8.63
C LYS A 182 -10.29 -4.70 -8.77
N ASN A 183 -9.51 -5.68 -9.23
CA ASN A 183 -8.19 -5.39 -9.80
C ASN A 183 -8.39 -4.90 -11.23
N LEU A 184 -7.81 -3.77 -11.60
CA LEU A 184 -7.92 -3.26 -12.96
C LEU A 184 -7.22 -4.21 -13.95
N THR A 185 -7.83 -4.39 -15.12
CA THR A 185 -7.20 -5.19 -16.18
C THR A 185 -6.04 -4.43 -16.80
N LYS A 186 -5.24 -5.14 -17.61
CA LYS A 186 -4.14 -4.51 -18.35
C LYS A 186 -4.63 -3.37 -19.24
N GLU A 187 -5.76 -3.57 -19.93
CA GLU A 187 -6.37 -2.56 -20.81
C GLU A 187 -6.81 -1.32 -20.01
N GLU A 188 -7.39 -1.52 -18.83
CA GLU A 188 -7.79 -0.42 -17.96
C GLU A 188 -6.57 0.34 -17.41
N LEU A 189 -5.51 -0.37 -17.02
CA LEU A 189 -4.25 0.23 -16.60
C LEU A 189 -3.59 1.02 -17.74
N THR A 190 -3.60 0.50 -18.98
CA THR A 190 -3.12 1.23 -20.16
C THR A 190 -3.92 2.51 -20.39
N GLY A 191 -5.25 2.48 -20.22
CA GLY A 191 -6.06 3.69 -20.31
C GLY A 191 -5.73 4.74 -19.23
N LEU A 192 -5.41 4.30 -18.00
CA LEU A 192 -4.91 5.21 -16.94
C LEU A 192 -3.54 5.78 -17.28
N GLU A 193 -2.64 4.97 -17.83
CA GLU A 193 -1.31 5.38 -18.27
C GLU A 193 -1.38 6.44 -19.38
N GLU A 194 -2.17 6.21 -20.42
CA GLU A 194 -2.37 7.16 -21.52
C GLU A 194 -2.94 8.48 -21.00
N THR A 195 -3.92 8.42 -20.09
CA THR A 195 -4.49 9.62 -19.46
C THR A 195 -3.42 10.37 -18.64
N TYR A 196 -2.61 9.66 -17.87
CA TYR A 196 -1.49 10.24 -17.11
C TYR A 196 -0.48 10.92 -18.02
N LEU A 197 -0.05 10.25 -19.10
CA LEU A 197 0.91 10.80 -20.05
C LEU A 197 0.37 12.06 -20.74
N GLY A 198 -0.92 12.07 -21.10
CA GLY A 198 -1.59 13.26 -21.63
C GLY A 198 -1.56 14.43 -20.63
N LEU A 199 -1.88 14.18 -19.36
CA LEU A 199 -1.82 15.20 -18.30
C LEU A 199 -0.39 15.72 -18.09
N LYS A 200 0.60 14.82 -18.04
CA LYS A 200 2.00 15.18 -17.86
C LYS A 200 2.51 16.05 -19.01
N ASN A 201 2.16 15.71 -20.24
CA ASN A 201 2.56 16.51 -21.41
C ASN A 201 1.90 17.89 -21.39
N ALA A 202 0.62 17.98 -21.05
CA ALA A 202 -0.06 19.27 -20.90
C ALA A 202 0.56 20.13 -19.78
N GLU A 203 0.93 19.52 -18.63
CA GLU A 203 1.65 20.21 -17.56
C GLU A 203 2.99 20.80 -18.07
N ILE A 204 3.77 20.00 -18.82
CA ILE A 204 5.05 20.45 -19.41
C ILE A 204 4.82 21.58 -20.42
N GLU A 205 3.85 21.45 -21.32
CA GLU A 205 3.51 22.47 -22.32
C GLU A 205 3.08 23.78 -21.67
N MET A 206 2.33 23.75 -20.56
CA MET A 206 2.00 24.97 -19.82
C MET A 206 3.24 25.69 -19.28
N PHE A 207 4.26 24.95 -18.82
CA PHE A 207 5.52 25.54 -18.35
C PHE A 207 6.38 26.09 -19.49
N LEU A 208 6.39 25.42 -20.65
CA LEU A 208 7.17 25.82 -21.82
C LEU A 208 6.47 26.89 -22.67
N GLY A 209 5.14 26.98 -22.61
CA GLY A 209 4.29 27.85 -23.42
C GLY A 209 4.08 29.26 -22.86
N SER A 210 4.82 29.67 -21.83
CA SER A 210 4.81 31.04 -21.28
C SER A 210 6.05 31.82 -21.75
N SER A 211 6.17 32.00 -23.07
CA SER A 211 7.17 32.89 -23.70
C SER A 211 6.61 33.43 -25.02
N GLU A 212 5.52 34.19 -24.93
CA GLU A 212 5.14 35.19 -25.94
C GLU A 212 4.97 36.56 -25.26
#